data_AF-A0A6M0CA49-F1
#
_entry.id   AF-A0A6M0CA49-F1
#
_cell.length_a   1.000
_cell.length_b   1.000
_cell.length_c   1.000
_cell.angle_alpha   90.00
_cell.angle_beta   90.00
_cell.angle_gamma   90.00
#
_symmetry.space_group_name_H-M   'P 1'
#
loop_
_entity.id
_entity.type
_entity.pdbx_description
1 polymer ?
#
loop_
_entity_poly.entity_id
_entity_poly.type
_entity_poly.pdbx_seq_one_letter_code
_entity_poly.pdbx_strand_id
1 'polypeptide(L)'
;SHSLASRALVFADTQVVSVFPASPNRLVMVVDGNGGCYVLPEDRVKIQRSPYNARFIRLKPPEFFHILREKLGWGLPHIAKPTSVELP
;
A
#
# COMPACT_ATOMS: atom_id res chain seq x y z
N SER A 1 -7.69 -6.24 -11.20
CA SER A 1 -9.06 -5.72 -11.38
C SER A 1 -9.36 -5.74 -12.87
N HIS A 2 -10.42 -6.42 -13.30
CA HIS A 2 -10.85 -6.43 -14.71
C HIS A 2 -11.89 -5.33 -14.96
N SER A 3 -11.57 -4.10 -14.55
CA SER A 3 -12.42 -2.92 -14.73
C SER A 3 -11.58 -1.71 -15.10
N LEU A 4 -12.03 -0.95 -16.10
CA LEU A 4 -11.44 0.33 -16.52
C LEU A 4 -11.63 1.43 -15.47
N ALA A 5 -12.49 1.23 -14.47
CA ALA A 5 -12.79 2.19 -13.40
C ALA A 5 -12.07 1.88 -12.07
N SER A 6 -11.06 1.01 -12.07
CA SER A 6 -10.31 0.68 -10.86
C SER A 6 -9.49 1.89 -10.39
N ARG A 7 -9.90 2.51 -9.27
CA ARG A 7 -9.22 3.66 -8.67
C ARG A 7 -8.93 3.41 -7.19
N ALA A 8 -7.89 4.05 -6.67
CA ALA A 8 -7.65 4.12 -5.24
C ALA A 8 -8.76 4.94 -4.57
N LEU A 9 -9.24 4.47 -3.42
CA LEU A 9 -10.26 5.12 -2.62
C LEU A 9 -9.68 5.40 -1.23
N VAL A 10 -9.98 6.58 -0.69
CA VAL A 10 -9.59 6.99 0.66
C VAL A 10 -10.87 7.14 1.48
N PHE A 11 -10.95 6.41 2.59
CA PHE A 11 -12.09 6.43 3.51
C PHE A 11 -11.71 7.12 4.82
N ALA A 12 -12.69 7.65 5.55
CA ALA A 12 -12.45 8.11 6.91
C ALA A 12 -12.10 6.93 7.83
N ASP A 13 -11.29 7.16 8.86
CA ASP A 13 -10.87 6.12 9.80
C ASP A 13 -12.02 5.57 10.67
N THR A 14 -13.14 6.29 10.71
CA THR A 14 -14.39 5.90 11.37
C THR A 14 -15.25 4.95 10.53
N GLN A 15 -14.96 4.78 9.24
CA GLN A 15 -15.76 3.92 8.36
C GLN A 15 -15.28 2.48 8.40
N VAL A 16 -16.22 1.55 8.57
CA VAL A 16 -15.96 0.11 8.46
C VAL A 16 -16.04 -0.30 6.99
N VAL A 17 -14.94 -0.80 6.45
CA VAL A 17 -14.88 -1.35 5.08
C VAL A 17 -15.17 -2.85 5.13
N SER A 18 -16.09 -3.31 4.28
CA SER A 18 -16.41 -4.74 4.19
C SER A 18 -16.05 -5.28 2.81
N VAL A 19 -15.34 -6.40 2.78
CA VAL A 19 -14.98 -7.15 1.57
C VAL A 19 -15.57 -8.55 1.68
N PHE A 20 -16.16 -9.03 0.59
CA PHE A 20 -16.67 -10.38 0.47
C PHE A 20 -16.12 -11.02 -0.83
N PRO A 21 -15.88 -12.34 -0.84
CA PRO A 21 -15.44 -13.02 -2.05
C PRO A 21 -16.46 -12.88 -3.18
N ALA A 22 -15.98 -12.50 -4.37
CA ALA A 22 -16.81 -12.44 -5.57
C ALA A 22 -16.88 -13.78 -6.32
N SER A 23 -16.11 -14.77 -5.88
CA SER A 23 -16.03 -16.11 -6.48
C SER A 23 -16.05 -17.18 -5.39
N PRO A 24 -16.44 -18.43 -5.71
CA PRO A 24 -16.51 -19.53 -4.74
C PRO A 24 -15.13 -20.10 -4.37
N ASN A 25 -14.04 -19.50 -4.84
CA ASN A 25 -12.70 -20.00 -4.56
C ASN A 25 -12.24 -19.54 -3.18
N ARG A 26 -11.51 -20.42 -2.49
CA ARG A 26 -10.82 -20.05 -1.25
C ARG A 26 -9.81 -18.95 -1.52
N LEU A 27 -9.88 -17.87 -0.73
CA LEU A 27 -8.93 -16.76 -0.78
C LEU A 27 -7.95 -16.82 0.40
N VAL A 28 -6.88 -16.06 0.31
CA VAL A 28 -5.91 -15.86 1.39
C VAL A 28 -5.84 -14.38 1.70
N MET A 29 -5.98 -14.04 2.98
CA MET A 29 -5.74 -12.70 3.51
C MET A 29 -4.40 -12.69 4.24
N VAL A 30 -3.56 -11.71 3.94
CA VAL A 30 -2.26 -11.49 4.60
C VAL A 30 -2.26 -10.11 5.24
N VAL A 31 -1.77 -10.02 6.48
CA VAL A 31 -1.68 -8.76 7.23
C VAL A 31 -0.20 -8.39 7.40
N ASP A 32 0.19 -7.17 7.02
CA ASP A 32 1.57 -6.67 7.11
C ASP A 32 2.66 -7.58 6.49
N GLY A 33 2.27 -8.40 5.50
CA GLY A 33 3.18 -9.36 4.85
C GLY A 33 3.55 -10.58 5.70
N ASN A 34 2.98 -10.72 6.91
CA ASN A 34 3.25 -11.83 7.83
C ASN A 34 1.96 -12.58 8.18
N GLY A 35 1.98 -13.90 8.01
CA GLY A 35 0.84 -14.77 8.32
C GLY A 35 -0.30 -14.68 7.29
N GLY A 36 -0.87 -15.83 6.95
CA GLY A 36 -2.03 -15.93 6.07
C GLY A 36 -3.22 -16.54 6.81
N CYS A 37 -4.40 -15.95 6.66
CA CYS A 37 -5.65 -16.60 7.01
C CYS A 37 -6.41 -16.97 5.74
N TYR A 38 -7.11 -18.10 5.76
CA TYR A 38 -8.03 -18.43 4.69
C TYR A 38 -9.32 -17.63 4.85
N VAL A 39 -9.89 -17.22 3.74
CA VAL A 39 -11.21 -16.58 3.64
C VAL A 39 -12.05 -17.47 2.72
N LEU A 40 -13.12 -18.03 3.26
CA LEU A 40 -14.06 -18.90 2.57
C LEU A 40 -15.14 -18.06 1.87
N PRO A 41 -15.85 -18.61 0.86
CA PRO A 41 -16.90 -17.88 0.12
C PRO A 41 -18.01 -17.25 0.98
N GLU A 42 -18.32 -17.88 2.11
CA GLU A 42 -19.31 -17.44 3.11
C GLU A 42 -18.79 -16.36 4.08
N ASP A 43 -17.47 -16.12 4.10
CA ASP A 43 -16.86 -15.18 5.03
C ASP A 43 -17.04 -13.72 4.58
N ARG A 44 -17.04 -12.83 5.57
CA ARG A 44 -17.02 -11.37 5.36
C ARG A 44 -15.87 -10.75 6.12
N VAL A 45 -14.92 -10.17 5.39
CA VAL A 45 -13.79 -9.46 5.97
C VAL A 45 -14.23 -8.03 6.30
N LYS A 46 -14.14 -7.65 7.57
CA LYS A 46 -14.40 -6.27 8.04
C LYS A 46 -13.11 -5.62 8.48
N ILE A 47 -12.81 -4.47 7.90
CA ILE A 47 -11.63 -3.66 8.19
C ILE A 47 -12.11 -2.41 8.91
N GLN A 48 -11.54 -2.14 10.07
CA GLN A 48 -11.86 -0.99 10.90
C GLN A 48 -10.61 -0.52 11.63
N ARG A 49 -10.61 0.75 12.07
CA ARG A 49 -9.54 1.27 12.91
C ARG A 49 -9.44 0.45 14.21
N SER A 50 -8.21 0.02 14.52
CA SER A 50 -7.90 -0.63 15.80
C SER A 50 -8.06 0.36 16.96
N PRO A 51 -8.58 -0.06 18.12
CA PRO A 51 -8.57 0.77 19.33
C PRO A 51 -7.14 0.97 19.88
N TYR A 52 -6.19 0.14 19.46
CA TYR A 52 -4.79 0.20 19.87
C TYR A 52 -3.93 0.82 18.77
N ASN A 53 -3.21 1.88 19.12
CA ASN A 53 -2.25 2.52 18.22
C ASN A 53 -0.87 1.87 18.34
N ALA A 54 -0.20 1.66 17.20
CA ALA A 54 1.22 1.37 17.19
C ALA A 54 2.02 2.57 17.73
N ARG A 55 2.92 2.31 18.69
CA ARG A 55 3.75 3.32 19.32
C ARG A 55 5.14 3.34 18.68
N PHE A 56 5.41 4.36 17.87
CA PHE A 56 6.70 4.54 17.22
C PHE A 56 7.60 5.48 18.02
N ILE A 57 8.85 5.09 18.23
CA ILE A 57 9.91 5.96 18.78
C ILE A 57 10.59 6.67 17.62
N ARG A 58 10.74 8.00 17.72
CA ARG A 58 11.43 8.82 16.71
C ARG A 58 12.66 9.46 17.34
N LEU A 59 13.84 9.16 16.80
CA LEU A 59 15.12 9.68 17.30
C LEU A 59 15.42 11.11 16.82
N LYS A 60 14.76 11.54 15.74
CA LYS A 60 14.90 12.88 15.13
C LYS A 60 13.51 13.44 14.78
N PRO A 61 13.36 14.78 14.62
CA PRO A 61 12.12 15.38 14.15
C PRO A 61 11.62 14.74 12.86
N PRO A 62 10.29 14.61 12.68
CA PRO A 62 9.73 13.88 11.56
C PRO A 62 9.83 14.68 10.25
N GLU A 63 10.74 14.27 9.37
CA GLU A 63 10.74 14.74 7.98
C GLU A 63 10.11 13.70 7.06
N PHE A 64 8.78 13.53 7.16
CA PHE A 64 8.04 12.57 6.34
C PHE A 64 8.34 12.75 4.84
N PHE A 65 8.31 13.99 4.34
CA PHE A 65 8.55 14.27 2.93
C PHE A 65 10.00 14.09 2.50
N HIS A 66 10.97 14.31 3.38
CA HIS A 66 12.38 14.02 3.08
C HIS A 66 12.58 12.52 2.89
N ILE A 67 12.13 11.71 3.85
CA ILE A 67 12.20 10.24 3.78
C ILE A 67 11.45 9.73 2.55
N LEU A 68 10.27 10.29 2.25
CA LEU A 68 9.47 9.89 1.08
C LEU A 68 10.22 10.17 -0.23
N ARG A 69 10.85 11.35 -0.36
CA ARG A 69 11.64 11.71 -1.54
C ARG A 69 12.84 10.80 -1.71
N GLU A 70 13.61 10.56 -0.65
CA GLU A 70 14.78 9.69 -0.70
C GLU A 70 14.41 8.26 -1.09
N LYS A 71 13.36 7.69 -0.48
CA LYS A 71 12.94 6.32 -0.73
C LYS A 71 12.34 6.09 -2.12
N LEU A 72 11.63 7.07 -2.67
CA LEU A 72 10.97 6.95 -3.97
C LEU A 72 11.74 7.62 -5.12
N GLY A 73 12.85 8.31 -4.85
CA GLY A 73 13.60 9.09 -5.84
C GLY A 73 12.81 10.29 -6.40
N TRP A 74 11.80 10.77 -5.68
CA TRP A 74 10.91 11.83 -6.17
C TRP A 74 11.60 13.19 -6.24
N GLY A 75 11.56 13.81 -7.42
CA GLY A 75 12.15 15.13 -7.68
C GLY A 75 13.65 15.11 -7.95
N LEU A 76 14.28 13.94 -8.03
CA LEU A 76 15.63 13.83 -8.58
C LEU A 76 15.57 13.98 -10.11
N PRO A 77 16.54 14.70 -10.73
CA PRO A 77 16.60 14.78 -12.18
C PRO A 77 16.71 13.35 -12.74
N HIS A 78 15.85 13.04 -13.71
CA HIS A 78 15.98 11.81 -14.49
C HIS A 78 17.37 11.83 -15.15
N ILE A 79 18.30 10.99 -14.69
CA ILE A 79 19.58 10.76 -15.38
C ILE A 79 19.26 9.88 -16.59
N ALA A 80 18.70 10.50 -17.63
CA ALA A 80 18.41 9.85 -18.89
C ALA A 80 19.71 9.64 -19.68
N LYS A 81 20.41 8.54 -19.35
CA LYS A 81 21.57 7.94 -20.04
C LYS A 81 22.81 8.84 -20.23
N PRO A 82 24.03 8.28 -20.18
CA PRO A 82 25.20 9.02 -20.62
C PRO A 82 24.99 9.39 -22.09
N THR A 83 25.08 10.67 -22.40
CA THR A 83 25.24 11.14 -23.78
C THR A 83 26.42 10.37 -24.38
N SER A 84 26.11 9.43 -25.27
CA SER A 84 27.08 8.79 -26.14
C SER A 84 27.68 9.87 -27.04
N VAL A 85 28.80 10.42 -26.58
CA VAL A 85 29.78 11.23 -27.32
C VAL A 85 31.06 10.39 -27.18
N GLU A 86 31.77 9.92 -28.19
CA GLU A 86 31.96 10.27 -29.59
C GLU A 86 32.02 8.98 -30.43
N LEU A 87 31.63 9.04 -31.70
CA LEU A 87 32.19 8.14 -32.72
C LEU A 87 33.16 8.98 -33.58
N PRO A 88 34.31 8.39 -34.00
CA PRO A 88 35.40 9.08 -34.68
C PRO A 88 35.04 9.57 -36.09
#